data_AF-A0A3B8W4D5-F1
#
_entry.id   AF-A0A3B8W4D5-F1
#
_cell.length_a   1.000
_cell.length_b   1.000
_cell.length_c   1.000
_cell.angle_alpha   90.00
_cell.angle_beta   90.00
_cell.angle_gamma   90.00
#
_symmetry.space_group_name_H-M   'P 1'
#
loop_
_entity.id
_entity.type
_entity.pdbx_description
1 polymer ?
#
loop_
_entity_poly.entity_id
_entity_poly.type
_entity_poly.pdbx_seq_one_letter_code
_entity_poly.pdbx_strand_id
1 'polypeptide(L)'
;MKSIFTIAIITVLLVSCADNELEVKPLNANFPFQLVLDAEEGGDLPDAEDYGLEIKFADFLGELPEQTVTIDYKLSDLTDDMVGAVEIDEVIAEVEDDEVALNFTQSPDKLSGTITLNIPATGELPESLEVVFKLPGEEDTFFAAGGFKFTISNLRAGGANMVLGYPDEFEYEVLDHELAGSWKYEITNQGELDDFQDVFGPINADLAQLSFADVKVGEVIEVEYEFEYEEMKIVIVYLNSDDEEVEIEIEADYDFDDGELELEGSYLVFGDDGEVEDELDFIVEAEFEITGSDLTISYFKVIDEDNFDDGEELFFRESGVSFTLEKD
;
A
#
# COMPACT_ATOMS: atom_id res chain seq x y z
N MET A 1 14.51 -79.43 -42.32
CA MET A 1 14.89 -78.74 -43.58
C MET A 1 14.39 -77.31 -43.45
N LYS A 2 15.29 -76.36 -43.75
CA LYS A 2 15.16 -74.91 -43.88
C LYS A 2 13.75 -74.27 -43.80
N SER A 3 13.73 -73.11 -43.11
CA SER A 3 13.03 -71.86 -43.51
C SER A 3 11.49 -71.84 -43.44
N ILE A 4 10.78 -70.76 -43.13
CA ILE A 4 11.06 -69.33 -42.92
C ILE A 4 9.77 -68.73 -42.31
N PHE A 5 9.94 -67.73 -41.43
CA PHE A 5 9.06 -66.59 -41.11
C PHE A 5 7.54 -66.71 -41.33
N THR A 6 6.75 -66.33 -40.32
CA THR A 6 6.23 -64.94 -40.26
C THR A 6 5.95 -64.56 -38.82
N ILE A 7 6.62 -63.49 -38.42
CA ILE A 7 6.45 -62.74 -37.19
C ILE A 7 5.14 -61.96 -37.29
N ALA A 8 4.21 -62.18 -36.35
CA ALA A 8 3.16 -61.21 -36.05
C ALA A 8 3.50 -60.64 -34.67
N ILE A 9 4.26 -59.55 -34.68
CA ILE A 9 4.42 -58.66 -33.53
C ILE A 9 3.03 -58.05 -33.29
N ILE A 10 2.35 -58.51 -32.25
CA ILE A 10 1.29 -57.73 -31.62
C ILE A 10 2.02 -56.75 -30.73
N THR A 11 2.30 -55.56 -31.26
CA THR A 11 2.64 -54.40 -30.44
C THR A 11 1.37 -54.06 -29.67
N VAL A 12 1.27 -54.54 -28.43
CA VAL A 12 0.37 -53.92 -27.46
C VAL A 12 0.94 -52.53 -27.23
N LEU A 13 0.38 -51.55 -27.95
CA LEU A 13 0.46 -50.15 -27.54
C LEU A 13 -0.26 -50.09 -26.19
N LEU A 14 0.52 -50.28 -25.12
CA LEU A 14 0.18 -49.70 -23.84
C LEU A 14 0.17 -48.20 -24.09
N VAL A 15 -1.02 -47.67 -24.37
CA VAL A 15 -1.32 -46.28 -24.14
C VAL A 15 -1.12 -46.10 -22.64
N SER A 16 0.10 -45.76 -22.26
CA SER A 16 0.37 -44.99 -21.07
C SER A 16 -0.36 -43.68 -21.30
N CYS A 17 -1.67 -43.64 -21.00
CA CYS A 17 -2.24 -42.40 -20.51
C CYS A 17 -1.38 -42.09 -19.29
N ALA A 18 -0.45 -41.14 -19.44
CA ALA A 18 0.04 -40.44 -18.28
C ALA A 18 -1.22 -39.94 -17.58
N ASP A 19 -1.42 -40.43 -16.37
CA ASP A 19 -2.46 -39.98 -15.47
C ASP A 19 -2.10 -38.54 -15.14
N ASN A 20 -2.57 -37.61 -15.98
CA ASN A 20 -2.35 -36.18 -15.84
C ASN A 20 -3.38 -35.55 -14.88
N GLU A 21 -4.12 -36.37 -14.14
CA GLU A 21 -4.83 -35.90 -12.95
C GLU A 21 -3.83 -35.90 -11.79
N LEU A 22 -3.01 -34.85 -11.74
CA LEU A 22 -2.51 -34.34 -10.47
C LEU A 22 -3.72 -33.81 -9.68
N GLU A 23 -4.59 -34.71 -9.18
CA GLU A 23 -5.43 -34.41 -8.02
C GLU A 23 -4.51 -34.36 -6.80
N VAL A 24 -3.68 -33.32 -6.74
CA VAL A 24 -3.06 -32.93 -5.48
C VAL A 24 -4.19 -32.35 -4.66
N LYS A 25 -4.76 -33.14 -3.76
CA LYS A 25 -5.54 -32.56 -2.68
C LYS A 25 -4.57 -31.71 -1.87
N PRO A 26 -4.74 -30.37 -1.81
CA PRO A 26 -3.90 -29.55 -0.97
C PRO A 26 -4.01 -30.11 0.45
N LEU A 27 -2.87 -30.51 1.01
CA LEU A 27 -2.81 -30.83 2.42
C LEU A 27 -2.65 -29.50 3.12
N ASN A 28 -3.51 -29.16 4.09
CA ASN A 28 -3.38 -27.92 4.86
C ASN A 28 -1.99 -27.77 5.48
N ALA A 29 -1.29 -28.87 5.76
CA ALA A 29 0.11 -28.88 6.22
C ALA A 29 1.13 -28.32 5.21
N ASN A 30 0.77 -28.23 3.92
CA ASN A 30 1.63 -27.72 2.86
C ASN A 30 1.52 -26.19 2.68
N PHE A 31 0.48 -25.57 3.26
CA PHE A 31 0.19 -24.14 3.16
C PHE A 31 -0.05 -23.61 4.58
N PRO A 32 1.02 -23.28 5.33
CA PRO A 32 0.84 -22.69 6.64
C PRO A 32 0.19 -21.31 6.53
N PHE A 33 -0.62 -20.96 7.51
CA PHE A 33 -1.08 -19.58 7.70
C PHE A 33 0.13 -18.69 7.88
N GLN A 34 0.13 -17.54 7.22
CA GLN A 34 1.17 -16.55 7.37
C GLN A 34 0.56 -15.33 8.04
N LEU A 35 1.11 -14.96 9.19
CA LEU A 35 0.86 -13.67 9.81
C LEU A 35 1.94 -12.72 9.33
N VAL A 36 1.51 -11.61 8.73
CA VAL A 36 2.37 -10.56 8.18
C VAL A 36 1.93 -9.22 8.75
N LEU A 37 2.85 -8.27 8.85
CA LEU A 37 2.47 -6.87 9.05
C LEU A 37 1.89 -6.34 7.74
N ASP A 38 0.86 -5.50 7.85
CA ASP A 38 0.19 -4.86 6.73
C ASP A 38 0.63 -3.41 6.60
N ALA A 39 1.95 -3.27 6.44
CA ALA A 39 2.67 -2.08 6.02
C ALA A 39 4.15 -2.47 6.13
N GLU A 40 4.94 -2.18 5.09
CA GLU A 40 6.39 -2.27 5.22
C GLU A 40 6.88 -1.07 6.05
N GLU A 41 6.28 0.12 5.85
CA GLU A 41 6.64 1.39 6.49
C GLU A 41 5.40 2.30 6.61
N GLY A 42 5.46 3.34 7.44
CA GLY A 42 4.36 4.26 7.63
C GLY A 42 4.75 5.51 8.42
N GLY A 43 3.89 6.51 8.42
CA GLY A 43 4.16 7.75 9.12
C GLY A 43 2.90 8.57 9.31
N ASP A 44 3.00 9.55 10.20
CA ASP A 44 1.89 10.43 10.51
C ASP A 44 2.40 11.85 10.79
N LEU A 45 1.48 12.81 10.78
CA LEU A 45 1.82 14.20 11.05
C LEU A 45 2.28 14.39 12.50
N PRO A 46 3.07 15.44 12.79
CA PRO A 46 3.63 15.65 14.13
C PRO A 46 2.64 15.82 15.29
N ASP A 47 1.36 16.01 15.01
CA ASP A 47 0.28 16.16 15.98
C ASP A 47 -0.54 14.88 16.20
N ALA A 48 -0.22 13.77 15.52
CA ALA A 48 -0.87 12.48 15.72
C ALA A 48 -0.73 11.98 17.17
N GLU A 49 -1.85 11.58 17.78
CA GLU A 49 -1.90 11.07 19.16
C GLU A 49 -1.75 9.54 19.22
N ASP A 50 -2.20 8.85 18.17
CA ASP A 50 -2.17 7.40 18.01
C ASP A 50 -1.85 7.01 16.56
N TYR A 51 -1.43 5.75 16.38
CA TYR A 51 -1.21 5.15 15.06
C TYR A 51 -1.60 3.67 15.09
N GLY A 52 -2.41 3.25 14.12
CA GLY A 52 -2.85 1.86 13.96
C GLY A 52 -1.96 1.10 12.98
N LEU A 53 -1.35 0.00 13.42
CA LEU A 53 -0.64 -0.93 12.53
C LEU A 53 -1.40 -2.25 12.44
N GLU A 54 -1.75 -2.64 11.22
CA GLU A 54 -2.48 -3.87 10.98
C GLU A 54 -1.53 -5.09 10.83
N ILE A 55 -1.99 -6.24 11.33
CA ILE A 55 -1.36 -7.55 11.17
C ILE A 55 -2.39 -8.45 10.50
N LYS A 56 -2.14 -8.83 9.24
CA LYS A 56 -3.06 -9.60 8.42
C LYS A 56 -2.67 -11.07 8.30
N PHE A 57 -3.65 -11.87 7.87
CA PHE A 57 -3.44 -13.24 7.44
C PHE A 57 -3.26 -13.31 5.93
N ALA A 58 -2.03 -13.53 5.46
CA ALA A 58 -1.78 -13.70 4.03
C ALA A 58 -2.28 -15.07 3.52
N ASP A 59 -2.90 -15.05 2.33
CA ASP A 59 -3.27 -16.22 1.52
C ASP A 59 -4.13 -17.28 2.20
N PHE A 60 -5.24 -16.87 2.82
CA PHE A 60 -6.06 -17.80 3.57
C PHE A 60 -7.23 -18.46 2.82
N LEU A 61 -7.36 -19.77 2.99
CA LEU A 61 -8.55 -20.57 2.68
C LEU A 61 -8.83 -21.59 3.83
N GLY A 62 -9.79 -21.33 4.75
CA GLY A 62 -10.19 -22.32 5.77
C GLY A 62 -10.82 -21.79 7.08
N GLU A 63 -10.55 -22.45 8.22
CA GLU A 63 -10.83 -21.97 9.60
C GLU A 63 -9.51 -21.85 10.41
N LEU A 64 -9.36 -20.79 11.23
CA LEU A 64 -8.19 -20.62 12.12
C LEU A 64 -8.14 -21.70 13.22
N PRO A 65 -6.96 -22.00 13.78
CA PRO A 65 -6.87 -22.98 14.85
C PRO A 65 -7.61 -22.51 16.11
N GLU A 66 -8.40 -23.40 16.74
CA GLU A 66 -9.01 -23.17 18.06
C GLU A 66 -8.00 -23.01 19.21
N GLN A 67 -6.71 -22.90 18.90
CA GLN A 67 -5.61 -22.87 19.86
C GLN A 67 -5.16 -21.43 20.07
N THR A 68 -4.80 -21.12 21.32
CA THR A 68 -4.17 -19.83 21.64
C THR A 68 -2.89 -19.66 20.83
N VAL A 69 -2.82 -18.56 20.10
CA VAL A 69 -1.62 -18.12 19.38
C VAL A 69 -1.00 -16.98 20.18
N THR A 70 0.31 -17.04 20.40
CA THR A 70 1.05 -15.93 21.01
C THR A 70 2.18 -15.50 20.09
N ILE A 71 2.36 -14.19 19.96
CA ILE A 71 3.39 -13.56 19.16
C ILE A 71 4.19 -12.65 20.09
N ASP A 72 5.51 -12.76 20.08
CA ASP A 72 6.36 -11.82 20.80
C ASP A 72 6.50 -10.55 19.94
N TYR A 73 6.48 -9.37 20.54
CA TYR A 73 6.74 -8.11 19.82
C TYR A 73 7.86 -7.30 20.47
N LYS A 74 8.45 -6.38 19.69
CA LYS A 74 9.48 -5.46 20.15
C LYS A 74 9.36 -4.10 19.47
N LEU A 75 9.47 -3.03 20.25
CA LEU A 75 9.74 -1.67 19.80
C LEU A 75 11.26 -1.43 19.85
N SER A 76 11.80 -0.96 18.74
CA SER A 76 13.22 -0.73 18.49
C SER A 76 13.46 0.67 17.96
N ASP A 77 14.74 1.05 17.91
CA ASP A 77 15.23 2.17 17.08
C ASP A 77 14.48 3.49 17.28
N LEU A 78 13.99 3.71 18.50
CA LEU A 78 13.29 4.93 18.88
C LEU A 78 14.25 6.12 18.78
N THR A 79 13.84 7.16 18.06
CA THR A 79 14.57 8.43 17.93
C THR A 79 13.79 9.59 18.54
N ASP A 80 14.49 10.68 18.84
CA ASP A 80 13.94 11.96 19.30
C ASP A 80 12.82 11.85 20.36
N ASP A 81 11.62 12.34 20.07
CA ASP A 81 10.52 12.42 21.03
C ASP A 81 9.84 11.06 21.26
N MET A 82 10.10 10.07 20.40
CA MET A 82 9.61 8.70 20.58
C MET A 82 10.28 8.00 21.76
N VAL A 83 11.48 8.43 22.16
CA VAL A 83 12.29 7.78 23.20
C VAL A 83 11.59 7.82 24.56
N GLY A 84 10.97 6.70 24.94
CA GLY A 84 10.29 6.53 26.22
C GLY A 84 8.88 7.13 26.28
N ALA A 85 8.35 7.56 25.14
CA ALA A 85 6.97 8.03 24.99
C ALA A 85 6.07 6.99 24.30
N VAL A 86 6.58 6.32 23.26
CA VAL A 86 5.80 5.33 22.50
C VAL A 86 5.51 4.08 23.33
N GLU A 87 4.25 3.66 23.32
CA GLU A 87 3.82 2.37 23.84
C GLU A 87 2.61 1.83 23.07
N ILE A 88 2.38 0.53 23.12
CA ILE A 88 1.11 -0.06 22.66
C ILE A 88 0.03 0.29 23.68
N ASP A 89 -1.03 0.97 23.27
CA ASP A 89 -2.19 1.25 24.13
C ASP A 89 -3.15 0.06 24.13
N GLU A 90 -3.51 -0.40 22.93
CA GLU A 90 -4.38 -1.54 22.74
C GLU A 90 -4.05 -2.38 21.51
N VAL A 91 -4.62 -3.59 21.48
CA VAL A 91 -4.56 -4.48 20.33
C VAL A 91 -5.97 -4.96 20.08
N ILE A 92 -6.50 -4.69 18.89
CA ILE A 92 -7.87 -4.96 18.50
C ILE A 92 -7.87 -6.09 17.46
N ALA A 93 -8.92 -6.89 17.44
CA ALA A 93 -9.16 -7.88 16.39
C ALA A 93 -10.54 -7.62 15.80
N GLU A 94 -10.62 -7.53 14.47
CA GLU A 94 -11.89 -7.36 13.75
C GLU A 94 -12.49 -8.73 13.43
N VAL A 95 -13.68 -9.02 13.95
CA VAL A 95 -14.38 -10.30 13.76
C VAL A 95 -15.83 -10.04 13.35
N GLU A 96 -16.20 -10.35 12.11
CA GLU A 96 -17.59 -10.25 11.60
C GLU A 96 -18.30 -8.93 12.00
N ASP A 97 -17.69 -7.79 11.69
CA ASP A 97 -18.16 -6.43 12.00
C ASP A 97 -18.10 -6.01 13.50
N ASP A 98 -17.50 -6.82 14.38
CA ASP A 98 -17.27 -6.48 15.79
C ASP A 98 -15.76 -6.34 16.11
N GLU A 99 -15.40 -5.32 16.88
CA GLU A 99 -14.06 -5.12 17.42
C GLU A 99 -13.88 -5.81 18.78
N VAL A 100 -12.84 -6.63 18.89
CA VAL A 100 -12.53 -7.38 20.12
C VAL A 100 -11.12 -7.03 20.61
N ALA A 101 -11.05 -6.34 21.75
CA ALA A 101 -9.78 -6.09 22.43
C ALA A 101 -9.09 -7.40 22.85
N LEU A 102 -7.83 -7.55 22.45
CA LEU A 102 -6.99 -8.69 22.74
C LEU A 102 -6.15 -8.49 24.00
N ASN A 103 -5.72 -9.63 24.57
CA ASN A 103 -4.82 -9.60 25.71
C ASN A 103 -3.38 -9.45 25.21
N PHE A 104 -2.66 -8.46 25.74
CA PHE A 104 -1.22 -8.34 25.55
C PHE A 104 -0.50 -8.09 26.87
N THR A 105 0.81 -8.28 26.85
CA THR A 105 1.69 -8.01 28.00
C THR A 105 2.78 -7.05 27.60
N GLN A 106 3.14 -6.12 28.47
CA GLN A 106 4.29 -5.23 28.29
C GLN A 106 5.39 -5.53 29.31
N SER A 107 6.64 -5.45 28.87
CA SER A 107 7.81 -5.39 29.73
C SER A 107 7.81 -4.09 30.55
N PRO A 108 8.58 -3.99 31.66
CA PRO A 108 8.61 -2.79 32.49
C PRO A 108 9.10 -1.52 31.78
N ASP A 109 9.91 -1.67 30.74
CA ASP A 109 10.37 -0.61 29.85
C ASP A 109 9.41 -0.35 28.67
N LYS A 110 8.32 -1.13 28.57
CA LYS A 110 7.26 -1.04 27.55
C LYS A 110 7.71 -1.34 26.10
N LEU A 111 8.99 -1.65 25.89
CA LEU A 111 9.57 -1.88 24.56
C LEU A 111 9.40 -3.31 24.03
N SER A 112 8.81 -4.22 24.80
CA SER A 112 8.63 -5.60 24.35
C SER A 112 7.48 -6.28 25.05
N GLY A 113 6.99 -7.37 24.47
CA GLY A 113 5.86 -8.04 25.06
C GLY A 113 5.37 -9.24 24.28
N THR A 114 4.14 -9.62 24.58
CA THR A 114 3.46 -10.70 23.87
C THR A 114 2.02 -10.30 23.58
N ILE A 115 1.58 -10.54 22.35
CA ILE A 115 0.18 -10.43 21.92
C ILE A 115 -0.40 -11.85 21.98
N THR A 116 -1.57 -12.00 22.59
CA THR A 116 -2.28 -13.28 22.71
C THR A 116 -3.58 -13.24 21.92
N LEU A 117 -3.60 -13.97 20.81
CA LEU A 117 -4.79 -14.17 20.01
C LEU A 117 -5.65 -15.25 20.68
N ASN A 118 -6.77 -14.81 21.25
CA ASN A 118 -7.78 -15.70 21.79
C ASN A 118 -8.88 -15.84 20.74
N ILE A 119 -8.61 -16.65 19.71
CA ILE A 119 -9.56 -16.91 18.64
C ILE A 119 -10.88 -17.41 19.26
N PRO A 120 -12.01 -16.72 19.02
CA PRO A 120 -13.29 -17.09 19.61
C PRO A 120 -13.66 -18.54 19.28
N ALA A 121 -14.38 -19.19 20.20
CA ALA A 121 -14.88 -20.55 19.98
C ALA A 121 -15.95 -20.65 18.86
N THR A 122 -16.34 -19.53 18.26
CA THR A 122 -17.22 -19.49 17.08
C THR A 122 -16.50 -20.03 15.84
N GLY A 123 -15.16 -20.05 15.84
CA GLY A 123 -14.35 -20.53 14.71
C GLY A 123 -14.21 -19.50 13.59
N GLU A 124 -14.76 -18.30 13.78
CA GLU A 124 -14.69 -17.18 12.86
C GLU A 124 -13.30 -16.55 12.92
N LEU A 125 -12.87 -16.07 11.76
CA LEU A 125 -11.56 -15.50 11.55
C LEU A 125 -11.61 -14.06 12.02
N PRO A 126 -10.70 -13.60 12.90
CA PRO A 126 -10.31 -12.21 12.81
C PRO A 126 -9.78 -11.95 11.40
N GLU A 127 -10.39 -11.02 10.69
CA GLU A 127 -9.96 -10.62 9.33
C GLU A 127 -8.56 -9.99 9.43
N SER A 128 -8.34 -9.24 10.50
CA SER A 128 -7.06 -8.69 10.87
C SER A 128 -6.97 -8.36 12.36
N LEU A 129 -5.79 -7.85 12.72
CA LEU A 129 -5.46 -7.42 14.07
C LEU A 129 -4.82 -6.06 13.97
N GLU A 130 -5.29 -5.09 14.74
CA GLU A 130 -4.69 -3.76 14.77
C GLU A 130 -3.92 -3.58 16.08
N VAL A 131 -2.68 -3.11 15.97
CA VAL A 131 -1.85 -2.68 17.11
C VAL A 131 -1.89 -1.17 17.15
N VAL A 132 -2.54 -0.62 18.18
CA VAL A 132 -2.66 0.83 18.36
C VAL A 132 -1.50 1.32 19.22
N PHE A 133 -0.62 2.11 18.62
CA PHE A 133 0.45 2.80 19.32
C PHE A 133 -0.05 4.13 19.84
N LYS A 134 0.31 4.44 21.09
CA LYS A 134 0.21 5.78 21.61
C LYS A 134 1.48 6.56 21.29
N LEU A 135 1.31 7.70 20.64
CA LEU A 135 2.37 8.60 20.22
C LEU A 135 2.58 9.74 21.25
N PRO A 136 3.73 10.44 21.20
CA PRO A 136 4.01 11.60 22.07
C PRO A 136 3.17 12.85 21.76
N GLY A 137 2.36 12.86 20.69
CA GLY A 137 1.47 13.98 20.37
C GLY A 137 0.52 14.29 21.52
N GLU A 138 0.47 15.55 21.94
CA GLU A 138 -0.57 16.07 22.84
C GLU A 138 -1.22 17.31 22.19
N GLU A 139 -2.57 17.39 22.21
CA GLU A 139 -3.41 18.52 21.72
C GLU A 139 -2.87 19.95 22.04
N ASP A 140 -2.04 20.12 23.07
CA ASP A 140 -1.58 21.41 23.60
C ASP A 140 -0.05 21.61 23.67
N THR A 141 0.80 20.63 23.29
CA THR A 141 2.26 20.77 23.41
C THR A 141 3.09 20.00 22.37
N PHE A 142 3.76 20.76 21.49
CA PHE A 142 4.87 20.41 20.59
C PHE A 142 4.59 19.38 19.49
N PHE A 143 5.07 19.72 18.29
CA PHE A 143 5.25 18.82 17.15
C PHE A 143 6.16 17.67 17.61
N ALA A 144 5.69 16.43 17.52
CA ALA A 144 6.54 15.26 17.71
C ALA A 144 7.58 15.18 16.59
N ALA A 145 8.72 14.59 16.87
CA ALA A 145 9.71 14.22 15.85
C ALA A 145 10.29 12.85 16.17
N GLY A 146 10.86 12.23 15.14
CA GLY A 146 11.53 10.94 15.22
C GLY A 146 10.63 9.79 14.77
N GLY A 147 11.06 8.58 15.07
CA GLY A 147 10.45 7.35 14.58
C GLY A 147 10.71 6.18 15.50
N PHE A 148 10.12 5.04 15.18
CA PHE A 148 10.35 3.78 15.87
C PHE A 148 10.16 2.60 14.92
N LYS A 149 10.68 1.45 15.32
CA LYS A 149 10.51 0.19 14.58
C LYS A 149 9.74 -0.82 15.39
N PHE A 150 8.69 -1.40 14.84
CA PHE A 150 7.91 -2.49 15.43
C PHE A 150 8.26 -3.81 14.76
N THR A 151 8.61 -4.83 15.53
CA THR A 151 8.94 -6.16 15.01
C THR A 151 8.11 -7.23 15.72
N ILE A 152 7.55 -8.17 14.96
CA ILE A 152 6.93 -9.39 15.49
C ILE A 152 7.86 -10.59 15.36
N SER A 153 7.83 -11.49 16.34
CA SER A 153 8.74 -12.63 16.38
C SER A 153 8.18 -13.80 17.20
N ASN A 154 8.87 -14.95 17.12
CA ASN A 154 8.64 -16.12 17.98
C ASN A 154 7.17 -16.56 18.08
N LEU A 155 6.46 -16.65 16.96
CA LEU A 155 5.08 -17.16 16.93
C LEU A 155 5.00 -18.56 17.55
N ARG A 156 4.07 -18.73 18.49
CA ARG A 156 3.76 -20.00 19.15
C ARG A 156 2.28 -20.29 18.97
N ALA A 157 1.96 -21.30 18.17
CA ALA A 157 0.57 -21.63 17.83
C ALA A 157 0.13 -23.04 18.28
N GLY A 158 0.73 -23.60 19.35
CA GLY A 158 0.26 -24.83 20.00
C GLY A 158 0.26 -26.13 19.18
N GLY A 159 0.64 -26.10 17.90
CA GLY A 159 0.50 -27.21 16.95
C GLY A 159 -0.39 -26.89 15.75
N ALA A 160 -0.91 -25.66 15.65
CA ALA A 160 -1.48 -25.14 14.42
C ALA A 160 -0.41 -24.94 13.34
N ASN A 161 -0.83 -25.04 12.07
CA ASN A 161 0.07 -24.84 10.93
C ASN A 161 0.22 -23.35 10.60
N MET A 162 0.79 -22.57 11.52
CA MET A 162 0.98 -21.12 11.35
C MET A 162 2.46 -20.75 11.41
N VAL A 163 2.84 -19.74 10.65
CA VAL A 163 4.18 -19.15 10.61
C VAL A 163 4.07 -17.63 10.58
N LEU A 164 5.15 -16.94 10.91
CA LEU A 164 5.32 -15.53 10.55
C LEU A 164 5.76 -15.49 9.09
N GLY A 165 5.08 -14.69 8.29
CA GLY A 165 5.49 -14.33 6.95
C GLY A 165 6.38 -13.08 6.98
N TYR A 166 6.67 -12.56 5.79
CA TYR A 166 7.27 -11.25 5.61
C TYR A 166 6.20 -10.31 5.00
N PRO A 167 6.18 -9.03 5.38
CA PRO A 167 7.07 -8.37 6.35
C PRO A 167 6.75 -8.75 7.81
N ASP A 168 7.79 -8.81 8.66
CA ASP A 168 7.69 -9.02 10.11
C ASP A 168 8.21 -7.83 10.94
N GLU A 169 8.51 -6.74 10.24
CA GLU A 169 9.05 -5.49 10.74
C GLU A 169 8.35 -4.32 10.04
N PHE A 170 8.06 -3.27 10.80
CA PHE A 170 7.41 -2.04 10.36
C PHE A 170 8.19 -0.85 10.90
N GLU A 171 8.43 0.16 10.07
CA GLU A 171 9.05 1.42 10.46
C GLU A 171 8.01 2.54 10.51
N TYR A 172 8.03 3.32 11.59
CA TYR A 172 7.21 4.52 11.76
C TYR A 172 8.12 5.75 11.78
N GLU A 173 7.77 6.80 11.04
CA GLU A 173 8.39 8.12 11.13
C GLU A 173 7.36 9.24 11.25
N VAL A 174 7.68 10.27 12.04
CA VAL A 174 6.92 11.51 12.02
C VAL A 174 7.29 12.33 10.80
N LEU A 175 6.28 12.67 10.00
CA LEU A 175 6.43 13.46 8.79
C LEU A 175 6.56 14.96 9.13
N ASP A 176 7.71 15.37 9.69
CA ASP A 176 8.05 16.77 10.04
C ASP A 176 8.74 17.51 8.88
N HIS A 177 8.24 17.33 7.66
CA HIS A 177 8.68 18.08 6.49
C HIS A 177 7.55 18.92 5.90
N GLU A 178 7.92 19.92 5.10
CA GLU A 178 6.99 20.96 4.70
C GLU A 178 5.91 20.50 3.71
N LEU A 179 6.12 19.38 3.02
CA LEU A 179 5.14 18.77 2.10
C LEU A 179 4.19 17.78 2.79
N ALA A 180 4.54 17.27 3.97
CA ALA A 180 3.82 16.18 4.64
C ALA A 180 2.31 16.40 4.76
N GLY A 181 1.52 15.34 4.56
CA GLY A 181 0.06 15.30 4.68
C GLY A 181 -0.67 15.71 3.40
N SER A 182 -1.95 16.06 3.53
CA SER A 182 -2.84 16.32 2.39
C SER A 182 -2.84 17.78 1.91
N TRP A 183 -2.98 17.96 0.59
CA TRP A 183 -3.14 19.22 -0.11
C TRP A 183 -4.17 19.10 -1.22
N LYS A 184 -5.07 20.07 -1.35
CA LYS A 184 -6.21 20.02 -2.27
C LYS A 184 -6.14 21.07 -3.37
N TYR A 185 -6.55 20.66 -4.56
CA TYR A 185 -6.70 21.49 -5.74
C TYR A 185 -8.03 21.16 -6.43
N GLU A 186 -8.82 22.17 -6.76
CA GLU A 186 -10.08 21.99 -7.49
C GLU A 186 -9.92 22.36 -8.96
N ILE A 187 -10.23 21.43 -9.86
CA ILE A 187 -10.35 21.70 -11.29
C ILE A 187 -11.80 22.08 -11.58
N THR A 188 -12.00 23.31 -12.07
CA THR A 188 -13.32 23.92 -12.24
C THR A 188 -13.74 24.07 -13.70
N ASN A 189 -12.82 23.82 -14.63
CA ASN A 189 -13.09 23.95 -16.05
C ASN A 189 -12.15 23.09 -16.92
N GLN A 190 -12.53 22.91 -18.18
CA GLN A 190 -11.75 22.11 -19.14
C GLN A 190 -10.33 22.63 -19.37
N GLY A 191 -10.06 23.93 -19.25
CA GLY A 191 -8.70 24.45 -19.45
C GLY A 191 -7.75 24.03 -18.34
N GLU A 192 -8.22 24.05 -17.09
CA GLU A 192 -7.50 23.52 -15.93
C GLU A 192 -7.29 22.01 -16.05
N LEU A 193 -8.32 21.26 -16.51
CA LEU A 193 -8.19 19.83 -16.78
C LEU A 193 -7.17 19.55 -17.88
N ASP A 194 -7.19 20.31 -18.98
CA ASP A 194 -6.25 20.16 -20.09
C ASP A 194 -4.80 20.39 -19.60
N ASP A 195 -4.55 21.42 -18.78
CA ASP A 195 -3.22 21.67 -18.21
C ASP A 195 -2.77 20.56 -17.24
N PHE A 196 -3.70 19.98 -16.47
CA PHE A 196 -3.43 18.83 -15.60
C PHE A 196 -3.14 17.54 -16.39
N GLN A 197 -3.96 17.27 -17.41
CA GLN A 197 -3.79 16.14 -18.32
C GLN A 197 -2.53 16.24 -19.16
N ASP A 198 -2.06 17.44 -19.48
CA ASP A 198 -0.78 17.61 -20.18
C ASP A 198 0.39 17.04 -19.37
N VAL A 199 0.35 17.12 -18.03
CA VAL A 199 1.37 16.58 -17.13
C VAL A 199 1.13 15.10 -16.86
N PHE A 200 -0.06 14.74 -16.36
CA PHE A 200 -0.32 13.41 -15.79
C PHE A 200 -1.08 12.46 -16.72
N GLY A 201 -1.71 12.97 -17.78
CA GLY A 201 -2.39 12.13 -18.77
C GLY A 201 -1.47 11.13 -19.48
N PRO A 202 -0.19 11.44 -19.79
CA PRO A 202 0.72 10.46 -20.35
C PRO A 202 0.99 9.24 -19.46
N ILE A 203 0.87 9.38 -18.13
CA ILE A 203 1.16 8.31 -17.16
C ILE A 203 -0.08 7.63 -16.59
N ASN A 204 -1.28 8.18 -16.82
CA ASN A 204 -2.54 7.57 -16.40
C ASN A 204 -3.60 7.65 -17.52
N ALA A 205 -3.99 6.48 -18.05
CA ALA A 205 -4.86 6.40 -19.22
C ALA A 205 -6.31 6.82 -18.96
N ASP A 206 -6.80 6.60 -17.74
CA ASP A 206 -8.15 7.00 -17.34
C ASP A 206 -8.23 8.52 -17.21
N LEU A 207 -7.21 9.12 -16.59
CA LEU A 207 -7.06 10.57 -16.53
C LEU A 207 -6.96 11.17 -17.94
N ALA A 208 -6.20 10.56 -18.85
CA ALA A 208 -6.06 11.03 -20.23
C ALA A 208 -7.38 11.05 -21.02
N GLN A 209 -8.33 10.20 -20.65
CA GLN A 209 -9.63 10.06 -21.31
C GLN A 209 -10.72 10.91 -20.66
N LEU A 210 -10.48 11.41 -19.44
CA LEU A 210 -11.43 12.24 -18.71
C LEU A 210 -11.81 13.48 -19.50
N SER A 211 -13.11 13.73 -19.65
CA SER A 211 -13.61 15.02 -20.14
C SER A 211 -14.34 15.75 -19.02
N PHE A 212 -14.15 17.07 -18.94
CA PHE A 212 -14.93 17.91 -18.04
C PHE A 212 -16.43 17.89 -18.36
N ALA A 213 -16.82 17.38 -19.54
CA ALA A 213 -18.21 17.16 -19.91
C ALA A 213 -18.84 15.93 -19.22
N ASP A 214 -18.02 15.00 -18.73
CA ASP A 214 -18.46 13.79 -18.03
C ASP A 214 -18.73 14.09 -16.54
N VAL A 215 -18.10 15.14 -16.01
CA VAL A 215 -18.35 15.71 -14.69
C VAL A 215 -19.77 16.27 -14.62
N LYS A 216 -20.47 15.95 -13.54
CA LYS A 216 -21.83 16.42 -13.29
C LYS A 216 -21.89 17.95 -13.31
N VAL A 217 -22.93 18.47 -13.97
CA VAL A 217 -23.11 19.91 -14.13
C VAL A 217 -23.19 20.62 -12.77
N GLY A 218 -22.19 21.47 -12.50
CA GLY A 218 -22.10 22.28 -11.30
C GLY A 218 -21.19 21.72 -10.22
N GLU A 219 -20.65 20.52 -10.41
CA GLU A 219 -19.60 19.93 -9.59
C GLU A 219 -18.21 20.28 -10.16
N VAL A 220 -17.17 20.01 -9.38
CA VAL A 220 -15.75 20.16 -9.73
C VAL A 220 -15.09 18.78 -9.76
N ILE A 221 -13.84 18.72 -10.23
CA ILE A 221 -12.97 17.57 -9.98
C ILE A 221 -12.08 17.97 -8.80
N GLU A 222 -12.11 17.20 -7.73
CA GLU A 222 -11.27 17.37 -6.56
C GLU A 222 -9.98 16.57 -6.79
N VAL A 223 -8.83 17.23 -6.61
CA VAL A 223 -7.51 16.61 -6.72
C VAL A 223 -6.83 16.75 -5.37
N GLU A 224 -6.48 15.64 -4.76
CA GLU A 224 -5.83 15.56 -3.46
C GLU A 224 -4.43 14.98 -3.63
N TYR A 225 -3.42 15.68 -3.10
CA TYR A 225 -2.04 15.24 -3.04
C TYR A 225 -1.76 14.86 -1.60
N GLU A 226 -1.51 13.58 -1.35
CA GLU A 226 -1.18 13.06 -0.04
C GLU A 226 0.29 12.65 -0.04
N PHE A 227 1.09 13.34 0.77
CA PHE A 227 2.50 13.01 1.00
C PHE A 227 2.60 12.22 2.31
N GLU A 228 2.93 10.93 2.18
CA GLU A 228 3.08 9.98 3.28
C GLU A 228 4.57 9.60 3.44
N TYR A 229 4.85 8.52 4.18
CA TYR A 229 6.22 8.07 4.38
C TYR A 229 6.80 7.48 3.09
N GLU A 230 7.83 8.11 2.52
CA GLU A 230 8.53 7.74 1.28
C GLU A 230 7.66 7.70 0.00
N GLU A 231 6.34 7.59 0.14
CA GLU A 231 5.35 7.53 -0.93
C GLU A 231 4.43 8.75 -0.94
N MET A 232 3.91 9.07 -2.11
CA MET A 232 2.87 10.06 -2.31
C MET A 232 1.80 9.52 -3.25
N LYS A 233 0.55 9.96 -3.07
CA LYS A 233 -0.54 9.68 -3.99
C LYS A 233 -1.29 10.93 -4.43
N ILE A 234 -1.67 10.95 -5.71
CA ILE A 234 -2.57 11.95 -6.29
C ILE A 234 -3.93 11.26 -6.49
N VAL A 235 -4.92 11.64 -5.70
CA VAL A 235 -6.28 11.12 -5.78
C VAL A 235 -7.15 12.13 -6.51
N ILE A 236 -7.76 11.73 -7.62
CA ILE A 236 -8.63 12.58 -8.44
C ILE A 236 -10.06 12.04 -8.34
N VAL A 237 -10.93 12.78 -7.67
CA VAL A 237 -12.33 12.40 -7.42
C VAL A 237 -13.29 13.34 -8.14
N TYR A 238 -14.28 12.76 -8.81
CA TYR A 238 -15.38 13.55 -9.37
C TYR A 238 -16.69 12.77 -9.42
N LEU A 239 -17.79 13.52 -9.39
CA LEU A 239 -19.13 12.96 -9.58
C LEU A 239 -19.49 12.98 -11.07
N ASN A 240 -19.76 11.82 -11.65
CA ASN A 240 -20.14 11.72 -13.05
C ASN A 240 -21.62 12.08 -13.30
N SER A 241 -22.02 12.16 -14.57
CA SER A 241 -23.40 12.52 -14.97
C SER A 241 -24.51 11.58 -14.48
N ASP A 242 -24.15 10.37 -14.03
CA ASP A 242 -25.04 9.35 -13.50
C ASP A 242 -25.08 9.33 -11.95
N ASP A 243 -24.51 10.34 -11.29
CA ASP A 243 -24.37 10.45 -9.83
C ASP A 243 -23.49 9.34 -9.22
N GLU A 244 -22.54 8.79 -9.99
CA GLU A 244 -21.53 7.86 -9.50
C GLU A 244 -20.22 8.59 -9.26
N GLU A 245 -19.63 8.38 -8.09
CA GLU A 245 -18.29 8.86 -7.74
C GLU A 245 -17.26 8.02 -8.50
N VAL A 246 -16.34 8.71 -9.16
CA VAL A 246 -15.24 8.10 -9.90
C VAL A 246 -13.95 8.63 -9.29
N GLU A 247 -13.05 7.70 -9.03
CA GLU A 247 -11.75 7.93 -8.42
C GLU A 247 -10.66 7.45 -9.39
N ILE A 248 -9.60 8.24 -9.52
CA ILE A 248 -8.41 7.91 -10.30
C ILE A 248 -7.21 8.20 -9.40
N GLU A 249 -6.30 7.24 -9.29
CA GLU A 249 -5.12 7.35 -8.43
C GLU A 249 -3.83 7.31 -9.25
N ILE A 250 -2.84 8.06 -8.79
CA ILE A 250 -1.46 8.03 -9.27
C ILE A 250 -0.57 7.97 -8.04
N GLU A 251 0.19 6.89 -7.89
CA GLU A 251 1.12 6.66 -6.79
C GLU A 251 2.55 6.84 -7.28
N ALA A 252 3.41 7.40 -6.44
CA ALA A 252 4.83 7.56 -6.70
C ALA A 252 5.62 7.69 -5.40
N ASP A 253 6.85 7.19 -5.39
CA ASP A 253 7.86 7.61 -4.43
C ASP A 253 8.20 9.08 -4.68
N TYR A 254 8.59 9.79 -3.63
CA TYR A 254 9.02 11.19 -3.78
C TYR A 254 10.33 11.50 -3.06
N ASP A 255 11.15 12.30 -3.72
CA ASP A 255 12.33 12.93 -3.13
C ASP A 255 12.23 14.45 -3.29
N PHE A 256 12.68 15.19 -2.28
CA PHE A 256 12.66 16.64 -2.30
C PHE A 256 13.86 17.24 -1.58
N ASP A 257 14.47 18.26 -2.20
CA ASP A 257 15.58 19.01 -1.63
C ASP A 257 15.58 20.45 -2.15
N ASP A 258 15.80 21.42 -1.25
CA ASP A 258 15.97 22.84 -1.58
C ASP A 258 14.91 23.44 -2.56
N GLY A 259 13.67 22.95 -2.54
CA GLY A 259 12.56 23.40 -3.40
C GLY A 259 12.41 22.63 -4.72
N GLU A 260 13.23 21.62 -4.96
CA GLU A 260 13.07 20.64 -6.04
C GLU A 260 12.24 19.45 -5.53
N LEU A 261 11.38 18.89 -6.38
CA LEU A 261 10.54 17.71 -6.10
C LEU A 261 10.66 16.74 -7.29
N GLU A 262 11.03 15.50 -7.02
CA GLU A 262 11.07 14.40 -7.98
C GLU A 262 10.03 13.36 -7.55
N LEU A 263 9.23 12.88 -8.50
CA LEU A 263 8.28 11.79 -8.28
C LEU A 263 8.69 10.60 -9.17
N GLU A 264 8.85 9.42 -8.60
CA GLU A 264 9.20 8.19 -9.31
C GLU A 264 8.08 7.17 -9.09
N GLY A 265 7.47 6.66 -10.15
CA GLY A 265 6.35 5.73 -10.02
C GLY A 265 6.23 4.81 -11.20
N SER A 266 5.30 3.86 -11.10
CA SER A 266 4.97 2.92 -12.17
C SER A 266 3.47 2.88 -12.39
N TYR A 267 3.06 2.70 -13.64
CA TYR A 267 1.64 2.52 -13.99
C TYR A 267 1.44 1.30 -14.89
N LEU A 268 0.57 0.40 -14.46
CA LEU A 268 0.21 -0.79 -15.22
C LEU A 268 -0.79 -0.45 -16.32
N VAL A 269 -0.42 -0.73 -17.56
CA VAL A 269 -1.29 -0.56 -18.73
C VAL A 269 -2.05 -1.86 -18.97
N PHE A 270 -3.37 -1.82 -18.78
CA PHE A 270 -4.24 -2.98 -19.00
C PHE A 270 -4.82 -3.03 -20.42
N GLY A 271 -4.84 -4.22 -21.01
CA GLY A 271 -5.49 -4.49 -22.28
C GLY A 271 -7.01 -4.62 -22.18
N ASP A 272 -7.68 -4.72 -23.33
CA ASP A 272 -9.14 -4.91 -23.44
C ASP A 272 -9.66 -6.19 -22.73
N ASP A 273 -8.78 -7.14 -22.40
CA ASP A 273 -9.09 -8.38 -21.68
C ASP A 273 -8.81 -8.31 -20.17
N GLY A 274 -8.35 -7.16 -19.68
CA GLY A 274 -8.02 -6.92 -18.27
C GLY A 274 -6.69 -7.51 -17.83
N GLU A 275 -5.88 -8.03 -18.77
CA GLU A 275 -4.51 -8.45 -18.49
C GLU A 275 -3.55 -7.26 -18.64
N VAL A 276 -2.47 -7.25 -17.87
CA VAL A 276 -1.39 -6.24 -18.02
C VAL A 276 -0.73 -6.44 -19.39
N GLU A 277 -0.82 -5.43 -20.25
CA GLU A 277 -0.17 -5.40 -21.56
C GLU A 277 1.20 -4.72 -21.51
N ASP A 278 1.37 -3.74 -20.64
CA ASP A 278 2.60 -2.96 -20.48
C ASP A 278 2.72 -2.41 -19.05
N GLU A 279 3.90 -1.93 -18.70
CA GLU A 279 4.21 -1.21 -17.46
C GLU A 279 4.97 0.06 -17.87
N LEU A 280 4.56 1.20 -17.36
CA LEU A 280 5.20 2.48 -17.60
C LEU A 280 5.86 2.96 -16.32
N ASP A 281 7.17 2.85 -16.26
CA ASP A 281 7.99 3.47 -15.21
C ASP A 281 8.24 4.93 -15.58
N PHE A 282 7.94 5.85 -14.66
CA PHE A 282 8.00 7.28 -14.91
C PHE A 282 8.75 8.06 -13.84
N ILE A 283 9.38 9.15 -14.29
CA ILE A 283 9.96 10.18 -13.41
C ILE A 283 9.35 11.54 -13.75
N VAL A 284 8.87 12.26 -12.75
CA VAL A 284 8.34 13.62 -12.85
C VAL A 284 9.31 14.59 -12.18
N GLU A 285 9.84 15.56 -12.92
CA GLU A 285 10.68 16.62 -12.37
C GLU A 285 9.83 17.89 -12.14
N ALA A 286 9.80 18.36 -10.90
CA ALA A 286 9.04 19.52 -10.45
C ALA A 286 9.85 20.44 -9.50
N GLU A 287 9.37 21.67 -9.33
CA GLU A 287 9.78 22.58 -8.24
C GLU A 287 8.57 22.90 -7.38
N PHE A 288 8.77 23.12 -6.09
CA PHE A 288 7.71 23.51 -5.16
C PHE A 288 8.04 24.78 -4.37
N GLU A 289 7.00 25.55 -4.02
CA GLU A 289 7.09 26.71 -3.15
C GLU A 289 5.90 26.74 -2.19
N ILE A 290 6.17 26.88 -0.88
CA ILE A 290 5.12 27.04 0.13
C ILE A 290 5.04 28.51 0.55
N THR A 291 3.86 29.11 0.37
CA THR A 291 3.56 30.48 0.79
C THR A 291 2.33 30.50 1.72
N GLY A 292 2.58 30.50 3.03
CA GLY A 292 1.49 30.51 4.00
C GLY A 292 0.84 29.12 4.13
N SER A 293 -0.41 29.00 3.69
CA SER A 293 -1.18 27.74 3.66
C SER A 293 -1.22 27.10 2.27
N ASP A 294 -0.49 27.69 1.31
CA ASP A 294 -0.62 27.35 -0.09
C ASP A 294 0.70 26.70 -0.54
N LEU A 295 0.61 25.50 -1.11
CA LEU A 295 1.69 24.79 -1.79
C LEU A 295 1.54 25.04 -3.29
N THR A 296 2.58 25.53 -3.96
CA THR A 296 2.58 25.63 -5.42
C THR A 296 3.61 24.66 -5.99
N ILE A 297 3.17 23.69 -6.78
CA ILE A 297 4.04 22.75 -7.48
C ILE A 297 4.06 23.12 -8.96
N SER A 298 5.25 23.24 -9.53
CA SER A 298 5.49 23.54 -10.95
C SER A 298 6.15 22.35 -11.63
N TYR A 299 5.41 21.70 -12.52
CA TYR A 299 5.87 20.51 -13.24
C TYR A 299 6.55 20.89 -14.54
N PHE A 300 7.78 20.41 -14.75
CA PHE A 300 8.58 20.76 -15.93
C PHE A 300 8.70 19.62 -16.92
N LYS A 301 8.76 18.38 -16.42
CA LYS A 301 9.12 17.22 -17.22
C LYS A 301 8.47 15.94 -16.70
N VAL A 302 8.11 15.06 -17.62
CA VAL A 302 7.74 13.66 -17.33
C VAL A 302 8.52 12.76 -18.29
N ILE A 303 9.16 11.74 -17.74
CA ILE A 303 10.09 10.83 -18.42
C ILE A 303 9.52 9.42 -18.32
N ASP A 304 9.59 8.64 -19.41
CA ASP A 304 9.46 7.18 -19.40
C ASP A 304 10.84 6.60 -19.11
N GLU A 305 11.07 6.05 -17.92
CA GLU A 305 12.40 5.59 -17.48
C GLU A 305 12.94 4.46 -18.38
N ASP A 306 12.04 3.59 -18.83
CA ASP A 306 12.34 2.39 -19.60
C ASP A 306 12.74 2.70 -21.05
N ASN A 307 12.21 3.78 -21.61
CA ASN A 307 12.42 4.16 -23.01
C ASN A 307 13.03 5.57 -23.19
N PHE A 308 13.82 6.05 -22.21
CA PHE A 308 14.39 7.39 -22.26
C PHE A 308 15.63 7.55 -23.17
N ASP A 309 15.50 8.40 -24.19
CA ASP A 309 16.61 9.14 -24.82
C ASP A 309 16.36 10.65 -24.65
N ASP A 310 17.40 11.46 -24.42
CA ASP A 310 17.28 12.94 -24.28
C ASP A 310 16.41 13.56 -25.40
N GLY A 311 15.31 14.21 -25.04
CA GLY A 311 14.36 14.81 -25.98
C GLY A 311 13.14 13.95 -26.35
N GLU A 312 12.98 12.78 -25.73
CA GLU A 312 11.80 11.89 -25.84
C GLU A 312 10.92 11.92 -24.58
N GLU A 313 10.91 13.05 -23.86
CA GLU A 313 10.06 13.22 -22.69
C GLU A 313 8.57 13.08 -23.04
N LEU A 314 7.81 12.40 -22.18
CA LEU A 314 6.36 12.29 -22.27
C LEU A 314 5.69 13.67 -22.14
N PHE A 315 6.28 14.52 -21.32
CA PHE A 315 5.92 15.92 -21.16
C PHE A 315 7.17 16.78 -20.96
N PHE A 316 7.21 17.96 -21.57
CA PHE A 316 8.24 18.97 -21.31
C PHE A 316 7.74 20.39 -21.55
N ARG A 317 7.87 21.26 -20.53
CA ARG A 317 7.63 22.71 -20.64
C ARG A 317 8.69 23.49 -19.85
N GLU A 318 9.50 24.29 -20.55
CA GLU A 318 10.57 25.12 -19.94
C GLU A 318 10.08 26.09 -18.85
N SER A 319 8.83 26.56 -18.95
CA SER A 319 8.24 27.45 -17.94
C SER A 319 7.48 26.73 -16.82
N GLY A 320 7.39 25.40 -16.89
CA GLY A 320 6.54 24.58 -16.05
C GLY A 320 5.04 24.78 -16.29
N VAL A 321 4.25 23.91 -15.68
CA VAL A 321 2.81 24.08 -15.43
C VAL A 321 2.63 24.05 -13.92
N SER A 322 2.01 25.09 -13.37
CA SER A 322 1.92 25.26 -11.92
C SER A 322 0.50 25.03 -11.43
N PHE A 323 0.37 24.28 -10.34
CA PHE A 323 -0.86 24.11 -9.58
C PHE A 323 -0.62 24.63 -8.16
N THR A 324 -1.57 25.40 -7.66
CA THR A 324 -1.55 25.89 -6.28
C THR A 324 -2.60 25.13 -5.50
N LEU A 325 -2.14 24.41 -4.49
CA LEU A 325 -2.90 23.58 -3.59
C LEU A 325 -3.05 24.25 -2.23
N GLU A 326 -4.20 24.05 -1.59
CA GLU A 326 -4.47 24.51 -0.24
C GLU A 326 -4.30 23.35 0.74
N LYS A 327 -3.74 23.60 1.92
CA LYS A 327 -3.66 22.59 2.98
C LYS A 327 -5.07 22.17 3.40
N ASP A 328 -5.34 20.86 3.43
CA ASP A 328 -6.58 20.31 4.01
C ASP A 328 -6.61 20.44 5.54
#